data_AF-A0A0Q0YYZ0-F1
#
_entry.id   AF-A0A0Q0YYZ0-F1
#
_cell.length_a   1.000
_cell.length_b   1.000
_cell.length_c   1.000
_cell.angle_alpha   90.00
_cell.angle_beta   90.00
_cell.angle_gamma   90.00
#
_symmetry.space_group_name_H-M   'P 1'
#
loop_
_entity.id
_entity.type
_entity.pdbx_description
1 polymer ?
#
loop_
_entity_poly.entity_id
_entity_poly.type
_entity_poly.pdbx_seq_one_letter_code
_entity_poly.pdbx_strand_id
1 'polypeptide(L)'
;MSIYDTLKFQPMLITDVFESMQASQAWYDKNKVVSSAGQFAYVSRSAMANGLEDVIGKQSLPPNPEHAITIGVDTQTVFYQPMPFYTSVKIQVLRHHRLNELTGPVLVTLLRQQMGKFQWGNGASLVRLKATKIMVPVTVSSSGEIVVDWDGISEFGRELFTEIHTRTHTVLDHLSRIMSGRHLC
;
A
#
# COMPACT_ATOMS: atom_id res chain seq x y z
N MET A 1 26.20 -2.67 4.06
CA MET A 1 25.63 -1.36 4.42
C MET A 1 24.23 -1.34 3.85
N SER A 2 23.22 -1.03 4.64
CA SER A 2 21.83 -1.04 4.15
C SER A 2 21.63 0.13 3.19
N ILE A 3 20.83 -0.05 2.14
CA ILE A 3 20.43 1.07 1.28
C ILE A 3 19.75 2.18 2.11
N TYR A 4 19.04 1.81 3.19
CA TYR A 4 18.41 2.75 4.12
C TYR A 4 19.36 3.84 4.62
N ASP A 5 20.60 3.48 4.94
CA ASP A 5 21.60 4.39 5.49
C ASP A 5 22.05 5.47 4.48
N THR A 6 21.82 5.21 3.19
CA THR A 6 22.19 6.13 2.09
C THR A 6 21.05 7.07 1.69
N LEU A 7 19.80 6.70 1.98
CA LEU A 7 18.62 7.48 1.59
C LEU A 7 18.54 8.79 2.39
N LYS A 8 18.09 9.85 1.73
CA LYS A 8 17.78 11.13 2.38
C LYS A 8 16.28 11.30 2.43
N PHE A 9 15.73 11.44 3.64
CA PHE A 9 14.29 11.60 3.83
C PHE A 9 13.90 13.06 4.04
N GLN A 10 12.82 13.50 3.39
CA GLN A 10 12.22 14.82 3.59
C GLN A 10 10.69 14.75 3.62
N PRO A 11 10.01 15.70 4.30
CA PRO A 11 8.55 15.75 4.33
C PRO A 11 7.99 16.34 3.02
N MET A 12 7.30 15.52 2.23
CA MET A 12 6.63 15.90 0.97
C MET A 12 5.11 15.80 1.13
N LEU A 13 4.33 16.68 0.49
CA LEU A 13 2.87 16.54 0.48
C LEU A 13 2.49 15.22 -0.20
N ILE A 14 1.44 14.55 0.29
CA ILE A 14 0.91 13.34 -0.37
C ILE A 14 0.59 13.64 -1.85
N THR A 15 0.08 14.84 -2.14
CA THR A 15 -0.25 15.27 -3.52
C THR A 15 0.97 15.50 -4.41
N ASP A 16 2.16 15.67 -3.83
CA ASP A 16 3.41 15.85 -4.59
C ASP A 16 4.13 14.51 -4.79
N VAL A 17 3.79 13.49 -3.97
CA VAL A 17 4.34 12.13 -4.08
C VAL A 17 3.57 11.29 -5.10
N PHE A 18 2.24 11.43 -5.15
CA PHE A 18 1.38 10.65 -6.04
C PHE A 18 0.85 11.50 -7.19
N GLU A 19 0.83 10.95 -8.40
CA GLU A 19 0.27 11.61 -9.59
C GLU A 19 -1.24 11.86 -9.46
N SER A 20 -1.94 11.01 -8.71
CA SER A 20 -3.35 11.25 -8.39
C SER A 20 -3.74 10.72 -7.01
N MET A 21 -4.73 11.41 -6.42
CA MET A 21 -5.48 10.99 -5.25
C MET A 21 -6.95 11.36 -5.47
N GLN A 22 -7.78 10.38 -5.80
CA GLN A 22 -9.17 10.59 -6.19
C GLN A 22 -10.11 9.62 -5.49
N ALA A 23 -11.37 10.00 -5.31
CA ALA A 23 -12.38 9.05 -4.86
C ALA A 23 -12.52 7.93 -5.90
N SER A 24 -12.64 6.68 -5.45
CA SER A 24 -12.88 5.57 -6.37
C SER A 24 -14.16 5.83 -7.17
N GLN A 25 -14.08 5.60 -8.48
CA GLN A 25 -15.24 5.69 -9.37
C GLN A 25 -15.97 4.36 -9.48
N ALA A 26 -15.28 3.24 -9.24
CA ALA A 26 -15.83 1.90 -9.29
C ALA A 26 -16.19 1.39 -7.89
N TRP A 27 -17.04 2.14 -7.19
CA TRP A 27 -17.55 1.77 -5.88
C TRP A 27 -18.98 1.22 -5.97
N TYR A 28 -19.29 0.26 -5.10
CA TYR A 28 -20.61 -0.38 -5.03
C TYR A 28 -21.05 -0.56 -3.58
N ASP A 29 -22.37 -0.53 -3.32
CA ASP A 29 -22.90 -1.01 -2.05
C ASP A 29 -22.71 -2.52 -1.98
N LYS A 30 -22.24 -3.04 -0.84
CA LYS A 30 -21.97 -4.49 -0.68
C LYS A 30 -23.15 -5.37 -1.07
N ASN A 31 -24.37 -4.97 -0.68
CA ASN A 31 -25.58 -5.76 -0.96
C ASN A 31 -26.05 -5.67 -2.42
N LYS A 32 -25.35 -4.91 -3.28
CA LYS A 32 -25.68 -4.72 -4.70
C LYS A 32 -24.59 -5.26 -5.64
N VAL A 33 -23.53 -5.87 -5.10
CA VAL A 33 -22.46 -6.43 -5.92
C VAL A 33 -22.90 -7.74 -6.58
N VAL A 34 -22.42 -7.99 -7.79
CA VAL A 34 -22.56 -9.31 -8.43
C VAL A 34 -21.64 -10.33 -7.75
N SER A 35 -22.21 -11.34 -7.09
CA SER A 35 -21.49 -12.39 -6.34
C SER A 35 -21.20 -13.67 -7.15
N SER A 36 -21.06 -13.59 -8.49
CA SER A 36 -20.65 -14.74 -9.31
C SER A 36 -19.27 -15.28 -8.87
N ALA A 37 -18.82 -16.42 -9.41
CA ALA A 37 -17.49 -16.98 -9.14
C ALA A 37 -16.43 -15.84 -9.11
N GLY A 38 -15.95 -15.52 -7.92
CA GLY A 38 -15.27 -14.26 -7.64
C GLY A 38 -13.98 -14.14 -8.45
N GLN A 39 -13.75 -12.95 -9.03
CA GLN A 39 -12.57 -12.65 -9.82
C GLN A 39 -11.84 -11.38 -9.35
N PHE A 40 -12.57 -10.46 -8.71
CA PHE A 40 -12.05 -9.16 -8.32
C PHE A 40 -12.15 -8.96 -6.82
N ALA A 41 -11.11 -8.38 -6.22
CA ALA A 41 -11.14 -8.00 -4.82
C ALA A 41 -12.23 -6.92 -4.59
N TYR A 42 -13.01 -7.08 -3.53
CA TYR A 42 -13.90 -6.05 -3.01
C TYR A 42 -13.26 -5.42 -1.78
N VAL A 43 -12.73 -4.21 -1.96
CA VAL A 43 -11.96 -3.49 -0.95
C VAL A 43 -12.85 -2.52 -0.20
N SER A 44 -12.92 -2.65 1.12
CA SER A 44 -13.68 -1.76 1.98
C SER A 44 -12.80 -0.92 2.89
N ARG A 45 -13.46 -0.15 3.75
CA ARG A 45 -12.82 0.68 4.78
C ARG A 45 -12.47 -0.10 6.04
N SER A 46 -12.63 -1.42 6.04
CA SER A 46 -12.27 -2.29 7.15
C SER A 46 -10.76 -2.24 7.43
N ALA A 47 -10.37 -2.22 8.70
CA ALA A 47 -8.96 -2.35 9.09
C ALA A 47 -8.45 -3.80 9.01
N MET A 48 -9.35 -4.76 8.73
CA MET A 48 -9.03 -6.17 8.64
C MET A 48 -8.58 -6.55 7.23
N ALA A 49 -7.77 -7.61 7.12
CA ALA A 49 -7.43 -8.30 5.87
C ALA A 49 -7.00 -7.37 4.70
N ASN A 50 -6.27 -6.29 5.00
CA ASN A 50 -5.87 -5.29 4.01
C ASN A 50 -7.03 -4.60 3.26
N GLY A 51 -8.18 -4.48 3.93
CA GLY A 51 -9.40 -3.95 3.35
C GLY A 51 -10.13 -4.95 2.47
N LEU A 52 -9.58 -6.15 2.20
CA LEU A 52 -10.26 -7.19 1.45
C LEU A 52 -11.44 -7.72 2.27
N GLU A 53 -12.65 -7.44 1.80
CA GLU A 53 -13.88 -7.88 2.46
C GLU A 53 -14.53 -9.05 1.73
N ASP A 54 -14.38 -9.14 0.41
CA ASP A 54 -14.95 -10.21 -0.41
C ASP A 54 -14.20 -10.36 -1.75
N VAL A 55 -14.52 -11.41 -2.49
CA VAL A 55 -14.13 -11.59 -3.90
C VAL A 55 -15.39 -11.67 -4.75
N ILE A 56 -15.57 -10.69 -5.64
CA ILE A 56 -16.81 -10.49 -6.39
C ILE A 56 -16.61 -10.65 -7.90
N GLY A 57 -17.73 -10.80 -8.61
CA GLY A 57 -17.76 -10.82 -10.07
C GLY A 57 -17.49 -9.45 -10.69
N LYS A 58 -17.44 -9.41 -12.02
CA LYS A 58 -17.38 -8.17 -12.77
C LYS A 58 -18.64 -7.33 -12.54
N GLN A 59 -18.48 -6.03 -12.33
CA GLN A 59 -19.57 -5.08 -12.18
C GLN A 59 -19.81 -4.27 -13.45
N SER A 60 -20.78 -3.35 -13.42
CA SER A 60 -21.13 -2.50 -14.56
C SER A 60 -20.00 -1.60 -15.04
N LEU A 61 -19.15 -1.14 -14.13
CA LEU A 61 -17.94 -0.36 -14.41
C LEU A 61 -16.72 -1.27 -14.43
N PRO A 62 -15.66 -0.90 -15.16
CA PRO A 62 -14.37 -1.58 -15.02
C PRO A 62 -13.86 -1.47 -13.57
N PRO A 63 -13.14 -2.48 -13.05
CA PRO A 63 -12.52 -2.39 -11.74
C PRO A 63 -11.46 -1.28 -11.73
N ASN A 64 -11.13 -0.77 -10.55
CA ASN A 64 -9.90 0.00 -10.40
C ASN A 64 -8.71 -0.91 -10.77
N PRO A 65 -7.76 -0.43 -11.58
CA PRO A 65 -6.57 -1.22 -11.92
C PRO A 65 -5.75 -1.64 -10.70
N GLU A 66 -4.92 -2.65 -10.84
CA GLU A 66 -3.89 -3.04 -9.87
C GLU A 66 -2.88 -1.92 -9.59
N HIS A 67 -2.02 -2.13 -8.59
CA HIS A 67 -0.96 -1.21 -8.18
C HIS A 67 -1.52 0.16 -7.75
N ALA A 68 -2.35 0.13 -6.72
CA ALA A 68 -2.93 1.31 -6.10
C ALA A 68 -2.70 1.30 -4.59
N ILE A 69 -2.73 2.48 -3.97
CA ILE A 69 -2.95 2.58 -2.52
C ILE A 69 -4.37 3.06 -2.26
N THR A 70 -5.11 2.36 -1.41
CA THR A 70 -6.46 2.72 -0.99
C THR A 70 -6.44 3.34 0.40
N ILE A 71 -7.10 4.48 0.56
CA ILE A 71 -7.32 5.14 1.84
C ILE A 71 -8.81 5.19 2.17
N GLY A 72 -9.23 4.46 3.21
CA GLY A 72 -10.58 4.59 3.76
C GLY A 72 -10.66 5.85 4.62
N VAL A 73 -11.23 6.94 4.12
CA VAL A 73 -11.12 8.28 4.74
C VAL A 73 -11.59 8.29 6.20
N ASP A 74 -12.81 7.81 6.46
CA ASP A 74 -13.40 7.84 7.81
C ASP A 74 -12.70 6.89 8.79
N THR A 75 -12.11 5.79 8.30
CA THR A 75 -11.46 4.75 9.12
C THR A 75 -9.94 4.86 9.13
N GLN A 76 -9.39 5.79 8.34
CA GLN A 76 -7.96 6.06 8.18
C GLN A 76 -7.13 4.81 7.83
N THR A 77 -7.79 3.85 7.18
CA THR A 77 -7.17 2.61 6.73
C THR A 77 -6.36 2.88 5.48
N VAL A 78 -5.16 2.29 5.38
CA VAL A 78 -4.26 2.46 4.23
C VAL A 78 -3.73 1.10 3.82
N PHE A 79 -3.97 0.73 2.57
CA PHE A 79 -3.59 -0.58 2.03
C PHE A 79 -3.10 -0.48 0.59
N TYR A 80 -2.20 -1.37 0.21
CA TYR A 80 -1.74 -1.54 -1.15
C TYR A 80 -2.58 -2.63 -1.84
N GLN A 81 -3.02 -2.37 -3.06
CA GLN A 81 -3.84 -3.29 -3.87
C GLN A 81 -3.01 -3.79 -5.07
N PRO A 82 -2.50 -5.02 -5.03
CA PRO A 82 -1.66 -5.59 -6.09
C PRO A 82 -2.45 -6.15 -7.27
N MET A 83 -3.78 -6.25 -7.16
CA MET A 83 -4.68 -6.81 -8.18
C MET A 83 -5.83 -5.84 -8.48
N PRO A 84 -6.51 -5.96 -9.64
CA PRO A 84 -7.70 -5.15 -9.92
C PRO A 84 -8.79 -5.34 -8.87
N PHE A 85 -9.47 -4.25 -8.51
CA PHE A 85 -10.40 -4.24 -7.38
C PHE A 85 -11.58 -3.28 -7.57
N TYR A 86 -12.71 -3.63 -6.96
CA TYR A 86 -13.82 -2.73 -6.70
C TYR A 86 -13.75 -2.23 -5.27
N THR A 87 -14.42 -1.11 -4.97
CA THR A 87 -14.43 -0.59 -3.60
C THR A 87 -15.83 -0.50 -3.00
N SER A 88 -15.89 -0.42 -1.68
CA SER A 88 -17.02 0.21 -0.99
C SER A 88 -16.96 1.74 -1.13
N VAL A 89 -17.95 2.45 -0.57
CA VAL A 89 -17.98 3.91 -0.52
C VAL A 89 -16.80 4.53 0.25
N LYS A 90 -16.52 5.81 -0.06
CA LYS A 90 -15.59 6.69 0.67
C LYS A 90 -14.14 6.19 0.75
N ILE A 91 -13.69 5.55 -0.32
CA ILE A 91 -12.27 5.17 -0.50
C ILE A 91 -11.62 6.15 -1.47
N GLN A 92 -10.47 6.69 -1.08
CA GLN A 92 -9.55 7.37 -1.99
C GLN A 92 -8.58 6.35 -2.59
N VAL A 93 -8.29 6.50 -3.88
CA VAL A 93 -7.34 5.69 -4.63
C VAL A 93 -6.19 6.61 -5.03
N LEU A 94 -4.99 6.24 -4.58
CA LEU A 94 -3.74 6.93 -4.88
C LEU A 94 -3.00 6.16 -5.97
N ARG A 95 -2.48 6.89 -6.97
CA ARG A 95 -1.75 6.31 -8.11
C ARG A 95 -0.45 7.03 -8.38
N HIS A 96 0.51 6.24 -8.83
CA HIS A 96 1.74 6.70 -9.46
C HIS A 96 2.21 5.58 -10.40
N HIS A 97 2.72 5.90 -11.60
CA HIS A 97 3.18 4.88 -12.56
C HIS A 97 4.29 3.96 -12.03
N ARG A 98 5.03 4.42 -11.01
CA ARG A 98 6.09 3.65 -10.31
C ARG A 98 5.63 2.89 -9.06
N LEU A 99 4.32 2.92 -8.77
CA LEU A 99 3.75 2.15 -7.68
C LEU A 99 3.68 0.67 -8.09
N ASN A 100 4.26 -0.22 -7.29
CA ASN A 100 4.31 -1.66 -7.56
C ASN A 100 4.52 -2.43 -6.24
N GLU A 101 4.74 -3.75 -6.31
CA GLU A 101 4.86 -4.61 -5.13
C GLU A 101 6.07 -4.28 -4.24
N LEU A 102 7.10 -3.61 -4.77
CA LEU A 102 8.27 -3.18 -4.02
C LEU A 102 8.05 -1.81 -3.36
N THR A 103 7.49 -0.86 -4.10
CA THR A 103 7.32 0.53 -3.64
C THR A 103 6.04 0.73 -2.81
N GLY A 104 4.99 -0.03 -3.10
CA GLY A 104 3.68 0.08 -2.47
C GLY A 104 3.70 -0.17 -0.96
N PRO A 105 4.21 -1.31 -0.47
CA PRO A 105 4.30 -1.60 0.96
C PRO A 105 5.13 -0.57 1.75
N VAL A 106 6.21 -0.06 1.17
CA VAL A 106 7.04 1.01 1.77
C VAL A 106 6.19 2.27 1.95
N LEU A 107 5.53 2.74 0.88
CA LEU A 107 4.70 3.94 0.92
C LEU A 107 3.48 3.79 1.83
N VAL A 108 2.86 2.60 1.90
CA VAL A 108 1.79 2.29 2.87
C VAL A 108 2.29 2.51 4.30
N THR A 109 3.50 2.08 4.62
CA THR A 109 4.09 2.26 5.95
C THR A 109 4.25 3.74 6.29
N LEU A 110 4.77 4.54 5.36
CA LEU A 110 4.96 5.98 5.53
C LEU A 110 3.62 6.73 5.68
N LEU A 111 2.60 6.35 4.91
CA LEU A 111 1.26 6.91 5.01
C LEU A 111 0.60 6.56 6.35
N ARG A 112 0.68 5.31 6.80
CA ARG A 112 0.11 4.86 8.08
C ARG A 112 0.70 5.61 9.28
N GLN A 113 1.99 5.92 9.25
CA GLN A 113 2.61 6.75 10.28
C GLN A 113 1.95 8.13 10.41
N GLN A 114 1.46 8.71 9.31
CA GLN A 114 0.72 9.97 9.36
C GLN A 114 -0.72 9.79 9.81
N MET A 115 -1.34 8.66 9.49
CA MET A 115 -2.72 8.39 9.90
C MET A 115 -2.90 8.38 11.41
N GLY A 116 -1.90 7.91 12.17
CA GLY A 116 -1.93 7.93 13.65
C GLY A 116 -2.11 9.33 14.28
N LYS A 117 -1.92 10.41 13.52
CA LYS A 117 -2.15 11.80 13.97
C LYS A 117 -3.64 12.19 13.97
N PHE A 118 -4.48 11.48 13.24
CA PHE A 118 -5.92 11.77 13.15
C PHE A 118 -6.66 11.00 14.25
N GLN A 119 -6.82 11.61 15.42
CA GLN A 119 -7.52 10.99 16.55
C GLN A 119 -9.04 11.24 16.51
N TRP A 120 -9.78 10.55 17.38
CA TRP A 120 -11.23 10.71 17.52
C TRP A 120 -11.59 12.17 17.85
N GLY A 121 -12.56 12.75 17.13
CA GLY A 121 -12.86 14.19 17.14
C GLY A 121 -12.02 15.04 16.16
N ASN A 122 -10.98 14.45 15.56
CA ASN A 122 -10.05 15.09 14.61
C ASN A 122 -9.84 14.22 13.36
N GLY A 123 -10.92 13.68 12.80
CA GLY A 123 -10.89 12.75 11.67
C GLY A 123 -10.11 13.27 10.45
N ALA A 124 -9.60 12.33 9.66
CA ALA A 124 -9.00 12.61 8.37
C ALA A 124 -10.10 13.12 7.42
N SER A 125 -10.15 14.43 7.18
CA SER A 125 -10.92 14.98 6.07
C SER A 125 -10.10 14.90 4.79
N LEU A 126 -10.75 14.90 3.63
CA LEU A 126 -10.03 14.95 2.34
C LEU A 126 -9.10 16.18 2.26
N VAL A 127 -9.53 17.31 2.83
CA VAL A 127 -8.73 18.54 2.92
C VAL A 127 -7.47 18.31 3.74
N ARG A 128 -7.61 17.68 4.92
CA ARG A 128 -6.46 17.36 5.78
C ARG A 128 -5.54 16.35 5.12
N LEU A 129 -6.08 15.34 4.45
CA LEU A 129 -5.30 14.34 3.72
C LEU A 129 -4.45 15.00 2.62
N LYS A 130 -5.03 15.93 1.84
CA LYS A 130 -4.30 16.70 0.82
C LYS A 130 -3.19 17.58 1.42
N ALA A 131 -3.41 18.13 2.61
CA ALA A 131 -2.43 18.95 3.33
C ALA A 131 -1.39 18.13 4.12
N THR A 132 -1.50 16.80 4.14
CA THR A 132 -0.62 15.93 4.92
C THR A 132 0.71 15.72 4.20
N LYS A 133 1.80 15.78 4.97
CA LYS A 133 3.14 15.41 4.49
C LYS A 133 3.53 14.03 4.98
N ILE A 134 4.16 13.24 4.12
CA ILE A 134 4.82 11.98 4.44
C ILE A 134 6.34 12.13 4.33
N MET A 135 7.08 11.45 5.20
CA MET A 135 8.55 11.41 5.14
C MET A 135 8.96 10.40 4.07
N VAL A 136 9.40 10.86 2.90
CA VAL A 136 9.80 9.99 1.78
C VAL A 136 11.27 10.21 1.41
N PRO A 137 11.94 9.20 0.83
CA PRO A 137 13.23 9.40 0.19
C PRO A 137 13.15 10.46 -0.90
N VAL A 138 14.16 11.32 -0.97
CA VAL A 138 14.28 12.36 -1.98
C VAL A 138 15.67 12.36 -2.62
N THR A 139 15.71 12.81 -3.85
CA THR A 139 16.93 13.01 -4.64
C THR A 139 16.86 14.36 -5.36
N VAL A 140 17.96 14.77 -5.97
CA VAL A 140 18.05 15.99 -6.76
C VAL A 140 17.92 15.61 -8.23
N SER A 141 16.93 16.18 -8.91
CA SER A 141 16.73 16.00 -10.34
C SER A 141 17.87 16.61 -11.15
N SER A 142 17.92 16.34 -12.45
CA SER A 142 18.86 17.00 -13.36
C SER A 142 18.68 18.52 -13.43
N SER A 143 17.50 19.04 -13.08
CA SER A 143 17.22 20.48 -12.99
C SER A 143 17.63 21.11 -11.65
N GLY A 144 18.12 20.31 -10.69
CA GLY A 144 18.48 20.78 -9.34
C GLY A 144 17.30 20.82 -8.36
N GLU A 145 16.14 20.28 -8.73
CA GLU A 145 14.94 20.27 -7.89
C GLU A 145 14.92 19.04 -6.99
N ILE A 146 14.41 19.19 -5.77
CA ILE A 146 14.19 18.06 -4.86
C ILE A 146 12.94 17.31 -5.32
N VAL A 147 13.11 16.04 -5.67
CA VAL A 147 12.04 15.15 -6.12
C VAL A 147 12.04 13.86 -5.31
N VAL A 148 10.93 13.13 -5.32
CA VAL A 148 10.84 11.83 -4.65
C VAL A 148 11.81 10.84 -5.31
N ASP A 149 12.68 10.24 -4.49
CA ASP A 149 13.61 9.20 -4.92
C ASP A 149 12.91 7.85 -4.95
N TRP A 150 12.08 7.67 -5.98
CA TRP A 150 11.38 6.42 -6.15
C TRP A 150 12.32 5.24 -6.47
N ASP A 151 13.55 5.48 -6.95
CA ASP A 151 14.52 4.42 -7.25
C ASP A 151 15.07 3.90 -5.93
N GLY A 152 15.44 4.81 -5.03
CA GLY A 152 15.76 4.51 -3.64
C GLY A 152 14.61 3.80 -2.91
N ILE A 153 13.34 4.20 -3.11
CA ILE A 153 12.18 3.47 -2.55
C ILE A 153 12.11 2.02 -3.09
N SER A 154 12.35 1.83 -4.39
CA SER A 154 12.32 0.51 -5.05
C SER A 154 13.43 -0.40 -4.55
N GLU A 155 14.66 0.12 -4.45
CA GLU A 155 15.82 -0.59 -3.91
C GLU A 155 15.63 -0.93 -2.43
N PHE A 156 15.11 0.00 -1.64
CA PHE A 156 14.78 -0.26 -0.24
C PHE A 156 13.70 -1.32 -0.09
N GLY A 157 12.63 -1.25 -0.88
CA GLY A 157 11.62 -2.30 -0.94
C GLY A 157 12.23 -3.66 -1.26
N ARG A 158 13.11 -3.72 -2.27
CA ARG A 158 13.81 -4.96 -2.65
C ARG A 158 14.69 -5.52 -1.55
N GLU A 159 15.45 -4.68 -0.85
CA GLU A 159 16.29 -5.11 0.27
C GLU A 159 15.43 -5.74 1.38
N LEU A 160 14.34 -5.06 1.78
CA LEU A 160 13.40 -5.58 2.78
C LEU A 160 12.76 -6.91 2.37
N PHE A 161 12.29 -7.02 1.12
CA PHE A 161 11.71 -8.26 0.62
C PHE A 161 12.72 -9.41 0.58
N THR A 162 13.96 -9.12 0.16
CA THR A 162 15.04 -10.12 0.12
C THR A 162 15.39 -10.62 1.52
N GLU A 163 15.46 -9.72 2.51
CA GLU A 163 15.71 -10.06 3.90
C GLU A 163 14.60 -10.95 4.48
N ILE A 164 13.33 -10.57 4.27
CA ILE A 164 12.17 -11.34 4.72
C ILE A 164 12.16 -12.74 4.08
N HIS A 165 12.38 -12.82 2.77
CA HIS A 165 12.39 -14.08 2.04
C HIS A 165 13.49 -15.01 2.55
N THR A 166 14.71 -14.50 2.70
CA THR A 166 15.87 -15.25 3.20
C THR A 166 15.63 -15.80 4.61
N ARG A 167 15.12 -14.95 5.52
CA ARG A 167 14.80 -15.37 6.89
C ARG A 167 13.69 -16.43 6.92
N THR A 168 12.65 -16.24 6.12
CA THR A 168 11.53 -17.19 6.03
C THR A 168 12.01 -18.55 5.53
N HIS A 169 12.83 -18.58 4.48
CA HIS A 169 13.44 -19.81 3.98
C HIS A 169 14.30 -20.51 5.03
N THR A 170 15.14 -19.76 5.74
CA THR A 170 15.99 -20.31 6.80
C THR A 170 15.16 -20.97 7.91
N VAL A 171 14.06 -20.33 8.32
CA VAL A 171 13.15 -20.89 9.34
C VAL A 171 12.45 -22.14 8.82
N LEU A 172 11.93 -22.12 7.60
CA LEU A 172 11.27 -23.28 7.00
C LEU A 172 12.23 -24.47 6.84
N ASP A 173 13.49 -24.24 6.45
CA ASP A 173 14.51 -25.27 6.35
C ASP A 173 14.84 -25.88 7.72
N HIS A 174 14.96 -25.04 8.76
CA HIS A 174 15.16 -25.52 10.12
C HIS A 174 13.98 -26.36 10.62
N LEU A 175 12.74 -25.89 10.39
CA LEU A 175 11.53 -26.64 10.76
C LEU A 175 11.46 -27.98 10.02
N SER A 176 11.76 -27.98 8.71
CA SER A 176 11.81 -29.20 7.90
C SER A 176 12.84 -30.21 8.43
N ARG A 177 14.03 -29.75 8.86
CA ARG A 177 15.06 -30.62 9.48
C ARG A 177 14.61 -31.21 10.81
N ILE A 178 13.93 -30.43 11.66
CA ILE A 178 13.38 -30.91 12.93
C ILE A 178 12.27 -31.95 12.66
N MET A 179 11.36 -31.66 11.72
CA MET A 179 10.23 -32.53 11.40
C MET A 179 10.64 -33.83 10.68
N SER A 180 11.74 -33.82 9.92
CA SER A 180 12.24 -34.99 9.19
C SER A 180 13.10 -35.94 10.06
N GLY A 181 13.22 -35.70 11.37
CA GLY A 181 13.81 -36.66 12.30
C GLY A 181 15.30 -36.93 12.09
N ARG A 182 16.04 -36.05 11.38
CA ARG A 182 17.50 -36.12 11.32
C ARG A 182 18.09 -35.59 12.63
N HIS A 183 17.95 -36.38 13.69
CA HIS A 183 18.87 -36.30 14.81
C HIS A 183 20.26 -36.68 14.28
N LEU A 184 21.18 -35.72 14.34
CA LEU A 184 22.61 -35.97 14.19
C LEU A 184 23.00 -36.96 15.30
N CYS A 185 23.20 -38.22 14.92
CA CYS A 185 24.18 -39.08 15.57
C CYS A 185 25.57 -38.73 15.04
#